data_AF-A0A5E4PEC1-F1
#
_entry.id   AF-A0A5E4PEC1-F1
#
_cell.length_a   1.000
_cell.length_b   1.000
_cell.length_c   1.000
_cell.angle_alpha   90.00
_cell.angle_beta   90.00
_cell.angle_gamma   90.00
#
_symmetry.space_group_name_H-M   'P 1'
#
loop_
_entity.id
_entity.type
_entity.pdbx_description
1 polymer ?
#
loop_
_entity_poly.entity_id
_entity_poly.type
_entity_poly.pdbx_seq_one_letter_code
_entity_poly.pdbx_strand_id
1 'polypeptide(L)'
;MSLISRLHRNPLHNTAHYHPYMARYHEEGFTVLDHYRHLRQILFIYQALEIKLQDPAFSPKLPDDLDLSFALNRSAAIQNDLAFLKPLIPLVYQNEILPATREYAEQIRSIDVSTNEGRNQLFSHFLIRILGDLFGGQGLKSCAITAYQKAGIYQDKDPVPGTEQYHFRPGALKDFSSWLNRLELNDEQENDIVRHADDAYQKHINLFSDLESTRPASAVPKPFTAKTSVAQNTSSFFSCNTLTKAAAVGALALSTGLVITAAITRLT
;
A
#
# COMPACT_ATOMS: atom_id res chain seq x y z
N MET A 1 -12.85 -4.57 -17.47
CA MET A 1 -12.41 -4.58 -16.04
C MET A 1 -11.31 -3.54 -15.94
N SER A 2 -11.30 -2.65 -14.94
CA SER A 2 -10.25 -1.62 -14.86
C SER A 2 -8.87 -2.23 -14.56
N LEU A 3 -7.79 -1.55 -14.97
CA LEU A 3 -6.41 -1.95 -14.65
C LEU A 3 -6.21 -2.17 -13.14
N ILE A 4 -6.72 -1.27 -12.29
CA ILE A 4 -6.68 -1.41 -10.82
C ILE A 4 -7.31 -2.74 -10.38
N SER A 5 -8.49 -3.08 -10.93
CA SER A 5 -9.16 -4.33 -10.58
C SER A 5 -8.40 -5.56 -11.07
N ARG A 6 -7.67 -5.46 -12.20
CA ARG A 6 -6.82 -6.56 -12.69
C ARG A 6 -5.62 -6.76 -11.78
N LEU A 7 -4.94 -5.69 -11.41
CA LEU A 7 -3.79 -5.71 -10.49
C LEU A 7 -4.17 -6.23 -9.10
N HIS A 8 -5.30 -5.77 -8.56
CA HIS A 8 -5.78 -6.23 -7.24
C HIS A 8 -6.19 -7.71 -7.23
N ARG A 9 -6.70 -8.24 -8.35
CA ARG A 9 -7.08 -9.65 -8.49
C ARG A 9 -5.92 -10.55 -8.91
N ASN A 10 -4.71 -10.01 -9.02
CA ASN A 10 -3.53 -10.80 -9.29
C ASN A 10 -3.40 -11.91 -8.22
N PRO A 11 -3.23 -13.19 -8.58
CA PRO A 11 -3.11 -14.27 -7.59
C PRO A 11 -1.99 -14.04 -6.57
N LEU A 12 -0.89 -13.40 -6.99
CA LEU A 12 0.25 -13.10 -6.12
C LEU A 12 -0.02 -11.93 -5.16
N HIS A 13 -1.04 -11.10 -5.39
CA HIS A 13 -1.49 -10.12 -4.39
C HIS A 13 -1.87 -10.83 -3.08
N ASN A 14 -2.67 -11.89 -3.17
CA ASN A 14 -3.09 -12.64 -1.99
C ASN A 14 -1.91 -13.42 -1.38
N THR A 15 -1.05 -14.01 -2.20
CA THR A 15 0.18 -14.67 -1.70
C THR A 15 1.06 -13.70 -0.92
N ALA A 16 1.24 -12.46 -1.42
CA ALA A 16 1.97 -11.42 -0.71
C ALA A 16 1.27 -10.96 0.57
N HIS A 17 -0.06 -10.75 0.52
CA HIS A 17 -0.86 -10.32 1.66
C HIS A 17 -0.86 -11.34 2.81
N TYR A 18 -0.99 -12.63 2.48
CA TYR A 18 -0.99 -13.73 3.45
C TYR A 18 0.39 -14.31 3.74
N HIS A 19 1.46 -13.72 3.19
CA HIS A 19 2.82 -14.14 3.49
C HIS A 19 3.06 -14.07 5.01
N PRO A 20 3.74 -15.04 5.66
CA PRO A 20 3.91 -15.07 7.11
C PRO A 20 4.39 -13.74 7.71
N TYR A 21 5.35 -13.10 7.06
CA TYR A 21 5.82 -11.77 7.44
C TYR A 21 4.72 -10.69 7.46
N MET A 22 3.85 -10.65 6.44
CA MET A 22 2.76 -9.67 6.35
C MET A 22 1.61 -10.03 7.28
N ALA A 23 1.28 -11.31 7.42
CA ALA A 23 0.28 -11.78 8.37
C ALA A 23 0.57 -11.29 9.80
N ARG A 24 1.86 -11.24 10.19
CA ARG A 24 2.28 -10.76 11.51
C ARG A 24 1.99 -9.31 11.79
N TYR A 25 1.90 -8.43 10.79
CA TYR A 25 1.46 -7.05 11.02
C TYR A 25 0.09 -7.04 11.72
N HIS A 26 -0.74 -8.04 11.46
CA HIS A 26 -2.07 -8.18 12.05
C HIS A 26 -2.10 -9.01 13.34
N GLU A 27 -0.97 -9.55 13.79
CA GLU A 27 -0.85 -10.36 15.00
C GLU A 27 -0.16 -9.59 16.15
N GLU A 28 -0.29 -10.07 17.38
CA GLU A 28 0.31 -9.44 18.56
C GLU A 28 1.86 -9.36 18.54
N GLY A 29 2.47 -10.06 17.59
CA GLY A 29 3.89 -10.27 17.48
C GLY A 29 4.71 -9.26 16.68
N PHE A 30 4.07 -8.28 16.06
CA PHE A 30 4.76 -7.24 15.31
C PHE A 30 5.47 -6.25 16.22
N THR A 31 6.74 -5.96 15.93
CA THR A 31 7.59 -5.09 16.76
C THR A 31 8.06 -3.84 16.02
N VAL A 32 8.56 -2.86 16.78
CA VAL A 32 9.22 -1.65 16.24
C VAL A 32 10.39 -2.02 15.33
N LEU A 33 11.13 -3.09 15.69
CA LEU A 33 12.24 -3.59 14.89
C LEU A 33 11.77 -4.17 13.54
N ASP A 34 10.66 -4.91 13.54
CA ASP A 34 10.09 -5.43 12.29
C ASP A 34 9.69 -4.30 11.35
N HIS A 35 9.08 -3.24 11.90
CA HIS A 35 8.71 -2.07 11.12
C HIS A 35 9.94 -1.34 10.57
N TYR A 36 10.95 -1.09 11.41
CA TYR A 36 12.19 -0.44 10.99
C TYR A 36 12.87 -1.21 9.86
N ARG A 37 12.98 -2.55 10.00
CA ARG A 37 13.59 -3.40 8.98
C ARG A 37 12.78 -3.35 7.68
N HIS A 38 11.45 -3.36 7.74
CA HIS A 38 10.58 -3.17 6.58
C HIS A 38 10.90 -1.86 5.85
N LEU A 39 10.81 -0.74 6.57
CA LEU A 39 11.05 0.60 6.05
C LEU A 39 12.41 0.71 5.40
N ARG A 40 13.43 0.11 6.03
CA ARG A 40 14.80 0.10 5.50
C ARG A 40 14.89 -0.60 4.14
N GLN A 41 14.17 -1.71 3.96
CA GLN A 41 14.19 -2.43 2.70
C GLN A 41 13.41 -1.69 1.62
N ILE A 42 12.20 -1.21 1.93
CA ILE A 42 11.40 -0.48 0.94
C ILE A 42 12.01 0.85 0.55
N LEU A 43 12.76 1.53 1.43
CA LEU A 43 13.52 2.74 1.07
C LEU A 43 14.40 2.50 -0.15
N PHE A 44 15.12 1.37 -0.18
CA PHE A 44 16.06 1.08 -1.27
C PHE A 44 15.34 0.83 -2.59
N ILE A 45 14.11 0.29 -2.53
CA ILE A 45 13.24 0.06 -3.67
C ILE A 45 12.65 1.39 -4.16
N TYR A 46 12.11 2.23 -3.27
CA TYR A 46 11.58 3.55 -3.65
C TYR A 46 12.66 4.45 -4.24
N GLN A 47 13.87 4.45 -3.69
CA GLN A 47 14.98 5.21 -4.27
C GLN A 47 15.28 4.78 -5.71
N ALA A 48 15.24 3.47 -6.00
CA ALA A 48 15.42 2.99 -7.36
C ALA A 48 14.25 3.39 -8.27
N LEU A 49 13.01 3.27 -7.80
CA LEU A 49 11.81 3.65 -8.56
C LEU A 49 11.80 5.15 -8.86
N GLU A 50 11.95 5.99 -7.85
CA GLU A 50 11.84 7.45 -7.97
C GLU A 50 12.89 8.02 -8.91
N ILE A 51 14.14 7.49 -8.88
CA ILE A 51 15.17 7.87 -9.85
C ILE A 51 14.75 7.49 -11.28
N LYS A 52 14.24 6.27 -11.49
CA LYS A 52 13.85 5.80 -12.84
C LYS A 52 12.60 6.50 -13.38
N LEU A 53 11.67 6.87 -12.50
CA LEU A 53 10.46 7.62 -12.88
C LEU A 53 10.77 9.05 -13.32
N GLN A 54 11.89 9.62 -12.88
CA GLN A 54 12.40 10.92 -13.32
C GLN A 54 13.08 10.88 -14.69
N ASP A 55 13.36 9.70 -15.25
CA ASP A 55 13.98 9.57 -16.57
C ASP A 55 13.10 10.24 -17.64
N PRO A 56 13.62 11.17 -18.47
CA PRO A 56 12.84 11.84 -19.52
C PRO A 56 12.12 10.88 -20.47
N ALA A 57 12.69 9.69 -20.73
CA ALA A 57 12.09 8.70 -21.60
C ALA A 57 10.90 7.96 -20.96
N PHE A 58 10.73 8.00 -19.64
CA PHE A 58 9.61 7.32 -18.97
C PHE A 58 8.25 7.95 -19.34
N SER A 59 7.26 7.10 -19.60
CA SER A 59 5.87 7.43 -19.89
C SER A 59 4.99 6.26 -19.41
N PRO A 60 3.82 6.49 -18.79
CA PRO A 60 3.13 7.77 -18.63
C PRO A 60 3.78 8.68 -17.57
N LYS A 61 3.87 9.98 -17.86
CA LYS A 61 4.27 10.98 -16.86
C LYS A 61 3.15 11.15 -15.84
N LEU A 62 3.53 11.39 -14.59
CA LEU A 62 2.58 11.91 -13.61
C LEU A 62 2.18 13.31 -14.07
N PRO A 63 0.88 13.64 -13.99
CA PRO A 63 0.37 14.85 -14.61
C PRO A 63 0.69 16.04 -13.70
N ASP A 64 1.12 17.15 -14.29
CA ASP A 64 1.56 18.34 -13.55
C ASP A 64 0.40 19.04 -12.79
N ASP A 65 -0.84 18.80 -13.22
CA ASP A 65 -2.06 19.41 -12.69
C ASP A 65 -2.66 18.67 -11.49
N LEU A 66 -2.25 17.41 -11.26
CA LEU A 66 -2.58 16.70 -10.03
C LEU A 66 -1.35 16.68 -9.13
N ASP A 67 -1.53 17.12 -7.89
CA ASP A 67 -0.55 16.89 -6.85
C ASP A 67 -0.51 15.40 -6.49
N LEU A 68 0.19 14.63 -7.35
CA LEU A 68 0.63 13.25 -7.16
C LEU A 68 2.09 13.21 -6.70
N SER A 69 2.65 14.33 -6.23
CA SER A 69 4.00 14.39 -5.65
C SER A 69 4.16 13.41 -4.48
N PHE A 70 3.05 13.11 -3.77
CA PHE A 70 3.02 12.06 -2.76
C PHE A 70 3.46 10.70 -3.31
N ALA A 71 3.18 10.38 -4.58
CA ALA A 71 3.54 9.11 -5.17
C ALA A 71 5.03 9.01 -5.55
N LEU A 72 5.72 10.15 -5.70
CA LEU A 72 7.13 10.25 -6.07
C LEU A 72 8.07 10.59 -4.91
N ASN A 73 7.54 10.94 -3.74
CA ASN A 73 8.33 11.40 -2.58
C ASN A 73 8.19 10.45 -1.39
N ARG A 74 8.10 9.14 -1.63
CA ARG A 74 8.02 8.13 -0.57
C ARG A 74 9.38 7.91 0.08
N SER A 75 10.49 7.95 -0.67
CA SER A 75 11.83 7.80 -0.08
C SER A 75 12.10 8.84 1.01
N ALA A 76 11.70 10.10 0.80
CA ALA A 76 11.89 11.16 1.79
C ALA A 76 11.08 10.89 3.08
N ALA A 77 9.81 10.50 2.95
CA ALA A 77 8.98 10.12 4.09
C ALA A 77 9.57 8.92 4.86
N ILE A 78 10.05 7.90 4.14
CA ILE A 78 10.69 6.73 4.76
C ILE A 78 12.01 7.12 5.45
N GLN A 79 12.79 8.04 4.89
CA GLN A 79 14.01 8.54 5.52
C GLN A 79 13.72 9.25 6.85
N ASN A 80 12.68 10.08 6.90
CA ASN A 80 12.22 10.72 8.13
C ASN A 80 11.80 9.68 9.18
N ASP A 81 11.03 8.67 8.76
CA ASP A 81 10.61 7.58 9.64
C ASP A 81 11.80 6.80 10.20
N LEU A 82 12.76 6.44 9.34
CA LEU A 82 13.97 5.75 9.75
C LEU A 82 14.84 6.62 10.68
N ALA A 83 14.91 7.93 10.46
CA ALA A 83 15.66 8.85 11.32
C ALA A 83 15.08 8.90 12.74
N PHE A 84 13.74 8.94 12.85
CA PHE A 84 13.04 8.89 14.13
C PHE A 84 13.28 7.56 14.86
N LEU A 85 13.20 6.44 14.14
CA LEU A 85 13.31 5.10 14.73
C LEU A 85 14.74 4.67 15.04
N LYS A 86 15.74 5.13 14.27
CA LYS A 86 17.14 4.66 14.35
C LYS A 86 17.73 4.61 15.78
N PRO A 87 17.51 5.61 16.67
CA PRO A 87 18.04 5.57 18.04
C PRO A 87 17.47 4.42 18.89
N LEU A 88 16.32 3.87 18.51
CA LEU A 88 15.62 2.80 19.22
C LEU A 88 16.03 1.40 18.74
N ILE A 89 16.89 1.32 17.71
CA ILE A 89 17.19 0.09 16.99
C ILE A 89 18.63 -0.37 17.25
N PRO A 90 18.87 -1.66 17.54
CA PRO A 90 20.22 -2.19 17.69
C PRO A 90 21.09 -1.94 16.46
N LEU A 91 22.35 -1.56 16.68
CA LEU A 91 23.28 -1.12 15.62
C LEU A 91 23.41 -2.13 14.47
N VAL A 92 23.36 -3.42 14.77
CA VAL A 92 23.48 -4.51 13.78
C VAL A 92 22.40 -4.45 12.68
N TYR A 93 21.21 -3.89 12.98
CA TYR A 93 20.11 -3.80 12.01
C TYR A 93 20.05 -2.45 11.29
N GLN A 94 20.78 -1.42 11.74
CA GLN A 94 20.64 -0.06 11.20
C GLN A 94 21.09 0.08 9.74
N ASN A 95 22.03 -0.76 9.29
CA ASN A 95 22.58 -0.73 7.93
C ASN A 95 22.27 -2.01 7.13
N GLU A 96 21.37 -2.86 7.63
CA GLU A 96 21.03 -4.12 6.98
C GLU A 96 20.27 -3.86 5.67
N ILE A 97 20.78 -4.44 4.58
CA ILE A 97 20.09 -4.54 3.29
C ILE A 97 20.11 -6.01 2.88
N LEU A 98 18.92 -6.58 2.70
CA LEU A 98 18.76 -8.00 2.42
C LEU A 98 19.07 -8.33 0.94
N PRO A 99 19.49 -9.56 0.63
CA PRO A 99 19.76 -9.98 -0.75
C PRO A 99 18.60 -9.69 -1.72
N ALA A 100 17.36 -10.07 -1.38
CA ALA A 100 16.19 -9.82 -2.21
C ALA A 100 15.93 -8.33 -2.42
N THR A 101 16.23 -7.48 -1.42
CA THR A 101 16.15 -6.02 -1.55
C THR A 101 17.14 -5.49 -2.59
N ARG A 102 18.40 -5.97 -2.57
CA ARG A 102 19.40 -5.54 -3.55
C ARG A 102 19.02 -5.97 -4.95
N GLU A 103 18.67 -7.25 -5.10
CA GLU A 103 18.25 -7.81 -6.38
C GLU A 103 17.07 -7.04 -6.97
N TYR A 104 16.06 -6.72 -6.15
CA TYR A 104 14.91 -5.96 -6.61
C TYR A 104 15.32 -4.53 -7.03
N ALA A 105 16.07 -3.81 -6.20
CA ALA A 105 16.50 -2.46 -6.54
C ALA A 105 17.43 -2.42 -7.76
N GLU A 106 18.32 -3.40 -7.92
CA GLU A 106 19.20 -3.53 -9.10
C GLU A 106 18.39 -3.81 -10.37
N GLN A 107 17.40 -4.69 -10.29
CA GLN A 107 16.49 -4.93 -11.40
C GLN A 107 15.75 -3.65 -11.82
N ILE A 108 15.19 -2.89 -10.88
CA ILE A 108 14.52 -1.62 -11.21
C ILE A 108 15.48 -0.68 -11.94
N ARG A 109 16.73 -0.59 -11.48
CA ARG A 109 17.75 0.26 -12.12
C ARG A 109 18.08 -0.20 -13.54
N SER A 110 18.09 -1.51 -13.79
CA SER A 110 18.43 -2.09 -15.09
C SER A 110 17.33 -2.04 -16.15
N ILE A 111 16.09 -1.68 -15.78
CA ILE A 111 14.97 -1.56 -16.73
C ILE A 111 15.30 -0.53 -17.82
N ASP A 112 15.21 -0.93 -19.09
CA ASP A 112 15.42 -0.02 -20.22
C ASP A 112 14.14 0.74 -20.61
N VAL A 113 13.99 1.95 -20.07
CA VAL A 113 12.83 2.83 -20.31
C VAL A 113 12.78 3.45 -21.71
N SER A 114 13.79 3.23 -22.55
CA SER A 114 13.73 3.63 -23.96
C SER A 114 12.76 2.75 -24.76
N THR A 115 12.50 1.53 -24.29
CA THR A 115 11.58 0.56 -24.91
C THR A 115 10.15 0.68 -24.36
N ASN A 116 9.15 0.30 -25.15
CA ASN A 116 7.75 0.25 -24.68
C ASN A 116 7.59 -0.73 -23.51
N GLU A 117 8.18 -1.92 -23.64
CA GLU A 117 8.13 -2.97 -22.61
C GLU A 117 8.77 -2.49 -21.30
N GLY A 118 9.97 -1.90 -21.36
CA GLY A 118 10.63 -1.40 -20.15
C GLY A 118 9.85 -0.26 -19.46
N ARG A 119 9.14 0.59 -20.21
CA ARG A 119 8.23 1.58 -19.60
C ARG A 119 7.05 0.92 -18.90
N ASN A 120 6.42 -0.07 -19.55
CA ASN A 120 5.32 -0.84 -18.95
C ASN A 120 5.79 -1.60 -17.70
N GLN A 121 7.01 -2.16 -17.72
CA GLN A 121 7.63 -2.84 -16.58
C GLN A 121 7.85 -1.89 -15.41
N LEU A 122 8.53 -0.75 -15.64
CA LEU A 122 8.77 0.24 -14.59
C LEU A 122 7.44 0.76 -14.01
N PHE A 123 6.46 1.03 -14.88
CA PHE A 123 5.16 1.50 -14.46
C PHE A 123 4.44 0.45 -13.60
N SER A 124 4.55 -0.84 -13.93
CA SER A 124 3.99 -1.93 -13.12
C SER A 124 4.56 -1.96 -11.70
N HIS A 125 5.89 -1.89 -11.54
CA HIS A 125 6.52 -1.84 -10.21
C HIS A 125 6.06 -0.62 -9.39
N PHE A 126 5.96 0.54 -10.02
CA PHE A 126 5.43 1.74 -9.40
C PHE A 126 3.97 1.56 -8.96
N LEU A 127 3.11 1.04 -9.84
CA LEU A 127 1.69 0.79 -9.55
C LEU A 127 1.50 -0.16 -8.37
N ILE A 128 2.23 -1.29 -8.34
CA ILE A 128 2.12 -2.26 -7.24
C ILE A 128 2.48 -1.62 -5.90
N ARG A 129 3.50 -0.77 -5.85
CA ARG A 129 3.89 -0.05 -4.63
C ARG A 129 2.85 0.96 -4.19
N ILE A 130 2.51 1.91 -5.07
CA ILE A 130 1.67 3.04 -4.68
C ILE A 130 0.22 2.62 -4.42
N LEU A 131 -0.31 1.64 -5.16
CA LEU A 131 -1.63 1.06 -4.86
C LEU A 131 -1.58 0.31 -3.52
N GLY A 132 -0.50 -0.43 -3.24
CA GLY A 132 -0.30 -1.07 -1.94
C GLY A 132 -0.34 -0.08 -0.78
N ASP A 133 0.37 1.05 -0.90
CA ASP A 133 0.40 2.07 0.15
C ASP A 133 -0.96 2.80 0.31
N LEU A 134 -1.63 3.11 -0.80
CA LEU A 134 -2.92 3.83 -0.79
C LEU A 134 -4.08 2.97 -0.29
N PHE A 135 -4.08 1.66 -0.58
CA PHE A 135 -5.15 0.74 -0.16
C PHE A 135 -4.82 0.04 1.16
N GLY A 136 -3.71 -0.69 1.23
CA GLY A 136 -3.33 -1.51 2.38
C GLY A 136 -2.47 -0.79 3.43
N GLY A 137 -1.74 0.26 3.02
CA GLY A 137 -0.80 0.98 3.88
C GLY A 137 -1.43 1.62 5.11
N GLN A 138 -2.71 1.98 5.06
CA GLN A 138 -3.43 2.51 6.24
C GLN A 138 -3.62 1.46 7.34
N GLY A 139 -3.77 0.18 6.95
CA GLY A 139 -3.74 -0.94 7.89
C GLY A 139 -2.36 -1.09 8.53
N LEU A 140 -1.30 -1.06 7.70
CA LEU A 140 0.09 -1.15 8.17
C LEU A 140 0.46 0.01 9.11
N LYS A 141 -0.01 1.24 8.83
CA LYS A 141 0.12 2.40 9.73
C LYS A 141 -0.47 2.10 11.10
N SER A 142 -1.69 1.58 11.15
CA SER A 142 -2.39 1.28 12.41
C SER A 142 -1.62 0.23 13.24
N CYS A 143 -1.06 -0.78 12.58
CA CYS A 143 -0.23 -1.80 13.20
C CYS A 143 1.09 -1.22 13.75
N ALA A 144 1.75 -0.33 12.99
CA ALA A 144 2.95 0.37 13.44
C ALA A 144 2.70 1.22 14.68
N ILE A 145 1.64 2.02 14.68
CA ILE A 145 1.23 2.84 15.85
C ILE A 145 1.00 1.95 17.07
N THR A 146 0.30 0.82 16.88
CA THR A 146 0.04 -0.14 17.97
C THR A 146 1.34 -0.69 18.54
N ALA A 147 2.31 -1.06 17.69
CA ALA A 147 3.61 -1.53 18.14
C ALA A 147 4.38 -0.45 18.92
N TYR A 148 4.28 0.82 18.50
CA TYR A 148 4.94 1.94 19.17
C TYR A 148 4.34 2.22 20.55
N GLN A 149 3.02 2.15 20.67
CA GLN A 149 2.30 2.29 21.94
C GLN A 149 2.69 1.17 22.90
N LYS A 150 2.72 -0.09 22.43
CA LYS A 150 3.16 -1.24 23.24
C LYS A 150 4.61 -1.10 23.73
N ALA A 151 5.48 -0.51 22.91
CA ALA A 151 6.87 -0.23 23.25
C ALA A 151 7.05 1.04 24.12
N GLY A 152 5.97 1.76 24.44
CA GLY A 152 6.04 2.99 25.23
C GLY A 152 6.68 4.18 24.50
N ILE A 153 6.79 4.12 23.17
CA ILE A 153 7.43 5.15 22.33
C ILE A 153 6.48 6.35 22.11
N TYR A 154 5.18 6.10 22.10
CA TYR A 154 4.17 7.12 21.77
C TYR A 154 2.86 6.88 22.51
N GLN A 155 2.23 7.94 23.04
CA GLN A 155 0.99 7.86 23.83
C GLN A 155 -0.16 8.73 23.30
N ASP A 156 0.09 9.61 22.32
CA ASP A 156 -0.85 10.65 21.89
C ASP A 156 -1.59 10.34 20.57
N LYS A 157 -2.28 11.34 19.99
CA LYS A 157 -3.00 11.28 18.71
C LYS A 157 -2.20 11.95 17.59
N ASP A 158 -2.31 11.34 16.40
CA ASP A 158 -1.78 11.69 15.07
C ASP A 158 -1.44 13.19 14.83
N PRO A 159 -0.32 13.54 14.15
CA PRO A 159 0.61 12.66 13.44
C PRO A 159 1.57 11.90 14.37
N VAL A 160 1.72 10.60 14.14
CA VAL A 160 2.70 9.76 14.84
C VAL A 160 4.04 9.79 14.10
N PRO A 161 5.15 10.23 14.72
CA PRO A 161 6.47 10.13 14.11
C PRO A 161 6.83 8.67 13.81
N GLY A 162 7.54 8.42 12.71
CA GLY A 162 7.85 7.06 12.29
C GLY A 162 6.75 6.37 11.48
N THR A 163 5.72 7.09 11.02
CA THR A 163 4.68 6.58 10.10
C THR A 163 4.39 7.50 8.91
N GLU A 164 5.28 8.45 8.60
CA GLU A 164 5.15 9.42 7.51
C GLU A 164 4.99 8.73 6.14
N GLN A 165 5.61 7.56 5.93
CA GLN A 165 5.45 6.77 4.70
C GLN A 165 3.98 6.50 4.35
N TYR A 166 3.13 6.33 5.35
CA TYR A 166 1.70 6.02 5.16
C TYR A 166 0.81 7.28 5.18
N HIS A 167 1.39 8.46 5.31
CA HIS A 167 0.64 9.71 5.29
C HIS A 167 0.39 10.16 3.86
N PHE A 168 -0.89 10.23 3.52
CA PHE A 168 -1.40 10.73 2.25
C PHE A 168 -2.45 11.79 2.53
N ARG A 169 -2.52 12.81 1.67
CA ARG A 169 -3.56 13.83 1.77
C ARG A 169 -4.95 13.21 1.56
N PRO A 170 -6.02 13.78 2.16
CA PRO A 170 -7.38 13.38 1.85
C PRO A 170 -7.64 13.41 0.33
N GLY A 171 -8.31 12.37 -0.18
CA GLY A 171 -8.61 12.24 -1.61
C GLY A 171 -7.49 11.67 -2.48
N ALA A 172 -6.28 11.44 -1.96
CA ALA A 172 -5.15 10.92 -2.74
C ALA A 172 -5.48 9.64 -3.54
N LEU A 173 -6.16 8.67 -2.92
CA LEU A 173 -6.57 7.44 -3.60
C LEU A 173 -7.56 7.71 -4.75
N LYS A 174 -8.54 8.61 -4.53
CA LYS A 174 -9.53 8.98 -5.54
C LYS A 174 -8.85 9.66 -6.73
N ASP A 175 -7.95 10.60 -6.47
CA ASP A 175 -7.23 11.33 -7.51
C ASP A 175 -6.31 10.41 -8.31
N PHE A 176 -5.55 9.55 -7.61
CA PHE A 176 -4.68 8.56 -8.24
C PHE A 176 -5.46 7.58 -9.11
N SER A 177 -6.57 7.05 -8.60
CA SER A 177 -7.44 6.15 -9.36
C SER A 177 -8.06 6.85 -10.58
N SER A 178 -8.44 8.12 -10.43
CA SER A 178 -9.02 8.91 -11.50
C SER A 178 -7.99 9.19 -12.60
N TRP A 179 -6.74 9.49 -12.24
CA TRP A 179 -5.65 9.63 -13.20
C TRP A 179 -5.39 8.32 -13.95
N LEU A 180 -5.25 7.21 -13.23
CA LEU A 180 -4.96 5.90 -13.81
C LEU A 180 -6.06 5.47 -14.80
N ASN A 181 -7.33 5.76 -14.51
CA ASN A 181 -8.45 5.47 -15.40
C ASN A 181 -8.54 6.39 -16.64
N ARG A 182 -7.82 7.52 -16.67
CA ARG A 182 -7.75 8.42 -17.83
C ARG A 182 -6.57 8.12 -18.74
N LEU A 183 -5.67 7.22 -18.35
CA LEU A 183 -4.56 6.83 -19.21
C LEU A 183 -5.10 6.08 -20.43
N GLU A 184 -4.76 6.57 -21.62
CA GLU A 184 -5.09 5.92 -22.89
C GLU A 184 -4.09 4.78 -23.16
N LEU A 185 -4.23 3.69 -22.42
CA LEU A 185 -3.47 2.47 -22.64
C LEU A 185 -4.20 1.58 -23.64
N ASN A 186 -3.45 1.03 -24.60
CA ASN A 186 -3.97 -0.02 -25.48
C ASN A 186 -3.91 -1.40 -24.77
N ASP A 187 -4.57 -2.40 -25.35
CA ASP A 187 -4.65 -3.74 -24.76
C ASP A 187 -3.28 -4.39 -24.55
N GLU A 188 -2.32 -4.16 -25.45
CA GLU A 188 -0.95 -4.67 -25.36
C GLU A 188 -0.24 -4.08 -24.12
N GLN A 189 -0.33 -2.76 -23.94
CA GLN A 189 0.24 -2.07 -22.78
C GLN A 189 -0.38 -2.53 -21.47
N GLU A 190 -1.70 -2.65 -21.40
CA GLU A 190 -2.35 -3.14 -20.19
C GLU A 190 -1.93 -4.58 -19.87
N ASN A 191 -1.80 -5.44 -20.88
CA ASN A 191 -1.39 -6.83 -20.70
C ASN A 191 0.07 -6.93 -20.25
N ASP A 192 0.96 -6.11 -20.80
CA ASP A 192 2.35 -6.02 -20.32
C ASP A 192 2.44 -5.55 -18.88
N ILE A 193 1.69 -4.50 -18.51
CA ILE A 193 1.68 -3.99 -17.13
C ILE A 193 1.23 -5.10 -16.16
N VAL A 194 0.17 -5.83 -16.51
CA VAL A 194 -0.34 -6.94 -15.69
C VAL A 194 0.65 -8.10 -15.64
N ARG A 195 1.33 -8.44 -16.73
CA ARG A 195 2.38 -9.47 -16.75
C ARG A 195 3.56 -9.09 -15.86
N HIS A 196 4.02 -7.85 -15.94
CA HIS A 196 5.10 -7.36 -15.08
C HIS A 196 4.68 -7.20 -13.61
N ALA A 197 3.37 -7.15 -13.33
CA ALA A 197 2.88 -7.11 -11.95
C ALA A 197 3.18 -8.41 -11.22
N ASP A 198 3.18 -9.56 -11.91
CA ASP A 198 3.55 -10.84 -11.32
C ASP A 198 4.98 -10.80 -10.79
N ASP A 199 5.90 -10.26 -11.59
CA ASP A 199 7.30 -10.09 -11.19
C ASP A 199 7.44 -9.10 -10.02
N ALA A 200 6.76 -7.96 -10.07
CA ALA A 200 6.74 -7.00 -8.96
C ALA A 200 6.24 -7.63 -7.64
N TYR A 201 5.17 -8.42 -7.68
CA TYR A 201 4.68 -9.15 -6.51
C TYR A 201 5.67 -10.22 -6.05
N GLN A 202 6.26 -10.99 -6.96
CA GLN A 202 7.23 -12.02 -6.62
C GLN A 202 8.45 -11.43 -5.92
N LYS A 203 8.93 -10.27 -6.36
CA LYS A 203 10.04 -9.56 -5.72
C LYS A 203 9.69 -9.11 -4.30
N HIS A 204 8.45 -8.69 -4.06
CA HIS A 204 7.97 -8.43 -2.70
C HIS A 204 7.88 -9.69 -1.83
N ILE A 205 7.40 -10.79 -2.39
CA ILE A 205 7.33 -12.08 -1.69
C ILE A 205 8.73 -12.55 -1.28
N ASN A 206 9.72 -12.42 -2.17
CA ASN A 206 11.11 -12.74 -1.88
C ASN A 206 11.68 -11.85 -0.77
N LEU A 207 11.42 -10.54 -0.83
CA LEU A 207 11.78 -9.60 0.24
C LEU A 207 11.16 -10.02 1.58
N PHE A 208 9.89 -10.39 1.59
CA PHE A 208 9.21 -10.83 2.81
C PHE A 208 9.77 -12.15 3.34
N SER A 209 10.20 -13.05 2.46
CA SER A 209 10.88 -14.30 2.83
C SER A 209 12.24 -14.03 3.49
N ASP A 210 13.01 -13.10 2.94
CA ASP A 210 14.28 -12.66 3.56
C ASP A 210 14.03 -12.03 4.93
N LEU A 211 13.05 -11.13 5.05
CA LEU A 211 12.71 -10.47 6.32
C LEU A 211 12.30 -11.47 7.40
N GLU A 212 11.50 -12.48 7.05
CA GLU A 212 11.05 -13.52 7.97
C GLU A 212 12.20 -14.46 8.36
N SER A 213 12.99 -14.93 7.39
CA SER A 213 14.08 -15.89 7.65
C SER A 213 15.23 -15.31 8.47
N THR A 214 15.47 -14.00 8.33
CA THR A 214 16.51 -13.27 9.08
C THR A 214 15.97 -12.57 10.33
N ARG A 215 14.71 -12.86 10.71
CA ARG A 215 14.07 -12.22 11.85
C ARG A 215 14.75 -12.59 13.17
N PRO A 216 15.02 -11.62 14.07
CA PRO A 216 15.69 -11.90 15.34
C PRO A 216 14.82 -12.76 16.27
N ALA A 217 15.40 -13.76 16.93
CA ALA A 217 14.67 -14.65 17.83
C ALA A 217 13.94 -13.92 18.98
N SER A 218 14.48 -12.80 19.46
CA SER A 218 13.82 -11.95 20.48
C SER A 218 12.63 -11.15 19.94
N ALA A 219 12.54 -10.99 18.62
CA ALA A 219 11.37 -10.43 17.93
C ALA A 219 10.36 -11.53 17.55
N VAL A 220 10.73 -12.81 17.60
CA VAL A 220 9.82 -13.93 17.34
C VAL A 220 8.91 -14.15 18.56
N PRO A 221 7.59 -13.95 18.44
CA PRO A 221 6.65 -14.39 19.46
C PRO A 221 6.75 -15.91 19.58
N LYS A 222 6.63 -16.45 20.79
CA LYS A 222 6.60 -17.92 21.01
C LYS A 222 5.65 -18.59 20.00
N PRO A 223 6.03 -19.75 19.45
CA PRO A 223 5.34 -20.35 18.31
C PRO A 223 3.85 -20.50 18.57
N PHE A 224 3.07 -19.94 17.64
CA PHE A 224 1.66 -20.21 17.49
C PHE A 224 1.48 -21.71 17.23
N THR A 225 0.88 -22.43 18.18
CA THR A 225 0.33 -23.75 17.91
C THR A 225 -0.94 -23.54 17.12
N ALA A 226 -0.85 -23.64 15.80
CA ALA A 226 -2.01 -23.66 14.93
C ALA A 226 -2.91 -24.82 15.36
N LYS A 227 -3.99 -24.52 16.09
CA LYS A 227 -5.08 -25.48 16.24
C LYS A 227 -5.65 -25.68 14.86
N THR A 228 -5.41 -26.85 14.30
CA THR A 228 -6.07 -27.34 13.11
C THR A 228 -7.57 -27.34 13.38
N SER A 229 -8.32 -26.43 12.74
CA SER A 229 -9.74 -26.66 12.50
C SER A 229 -10.04 -26.29 11.07
N VAL A 230 -10.16 -27.35 10.27
CA VAL A 230 -10.92 -27.33 9.02
C VAL A 230 -12.34 -26.91 9.36
N ALA A 231 -12.78 -25.75 8.88
CA ALA A 231 -14.18 -25.48 8.57
C ALA A 231 -14.26 -24.27 7.64
N GLN A 232 -14.78 -24.52 6.43
CA GLN A 232 -15.20 -23.52 5.48
C GLN A 232 -16.29 -22.64 6.13
N ASN A 233 -16.13 -21.32 6.10
CA ASN A 233 -17.22 -20.46 5.66
C ASN A 233 -16.75 -19.03 5.37
N THR A 234 -17.26 -18.52 4.26
CA THR A 234 -17.06 -17.20 3.70
C THR A 234 -17.63 -16.09 4.60
N SER A 235 -16.99 -14.92 4.53
CA SER A 235 -17.38 -13.61 5.06
C SER A 235 -17.11 -13.34 6.56
N SER A 236 -15.99 -12.67 6.85
CA SER A 236 -15.89 -11.77 8.00
C SER A 236 -14.78 -10.75 7.81
N PHE A 237 -15.17 -9.48 7.81
CA PHE A 237 -14.32 -8.31 8.01
C PHE A 237 -13.47 -8.47 9.27
N PHE A 238 -12.14 -8.38 9.17
CA PHE A 238 -11.28 -8.14 10.33
C PHE A 238 -11.04 -6.65 10.48
N SER A 239 -11.89 -6.03 11.32
CA SER A 239 -11.69 -4.71 11.89
C SER A 239 -10.67 -4.83 13.03
N CYS A 240 -9.61 -4.03 12.98
CA CYS A 240 -8.86 -3.67 14.18
C CYS A 240 -9.78 -2.77 15.01
N ASN A 241 -10.38 -3.34 16.07
CA ASN A 241 -11.42 -2.69 16.87
C ASN A 241 -10.91 -1.38 17.52
N THR A 242 -11.40 -0.24 17.05
CA THR A 242 -12.20 0.73 17.82
C THR A 242 -12.58 1.92 16.94
N LEU A 243 -13.81 1.93 16.41
CA LEU A 243 -14.47 3.17 15.99
C LEU A 243 -15.94 3.13 16.38
N THR A 244 -16.27 4.05 17.29
CA THR A 244 -17.60 4.31 17.80
C THR A 244 -18.46 5.02 16.74
N LYS A 245 -19.74 4.64 16.70
CA LYS A 245 -20.80 5.08 15.79
C LYS A 245 -21.05 6.61 15.77
N ALA A 246 -21.24 7.16 14.57
CA ALA A 246 -22.25 8.18 14.22
C ALA A 246 -22.23 8.35 12.68
N ALA A 247 -23.32 8.46 11.92
CA ALA A 247 -24.75 8.24 12.14
C ALA A 247 -25.36 8.02 10.75
N ALA A 248 -26.22 7.02 10.59
CA ALA A 248 -27.16 6.90 9.49
C ALA A 248 -28.54 6.62 10.09
N VAL A 249 -29.41 7.62 10.05
CA VAL A 249 -30.86 7.55 10.28
C VAL A 249 -31.44 8.41 9.15
N GLY A 250 -32.46 8.03 8.40
CA GLY A 250 -33.35 6.88 8.44
C GLY A 250 -34.31 7.05 7.26
N ALA A 251 -34.88 5.93 6.83
CA ALA A 251 -35.74 5.80 5.67
C ALA A 251 -37.13 6.44 5.85
N LEU A 252 -37.76 6.71 4.70
CA LEU A 252 -39.18 6.56 4.33
C LEU A 252 -40.29 6.80 5.39
N ALA A 253 -41.23 7.68 5.02
CA ALA A 253 -42.64 7.50 5.35
C ALA A 253 -43.53 7.94 4.17
N LEU A 254 -44.54 7.12 3.88
CA LEU A 254 -45.52 7.20 2.80
C LEU A 254 -46.77 8.02 3.21
N SER A 255 -47.43 8.53 2.17
CA SER A 255 -48.89 8.73 2.00
C SER A 255 -49.63 9.83 2.78
N THR A 256 -50.17 10.79 2.02
CA THR A 256 -51.61 11.13 1.81
C THR A 256 -51.62 12.52 1.15
N GLY A 257 -52.10 12.70 -0.07
CA GLY A 257 -53.53 12.72 -0.40
C GLY A 257 -54.07 14.14 -0.31
N LEU A 258 -53.87 14.97 -1.34
CA LEU A 258 -54.79 16.08 -1.62
C LEU A 258 -54.80 16.41 -3.12
N VAL A 259 -55.97 16.17 -3.71
CA VAL A 259 -56.39 16.57 -5.06
C VAL A 259 -56.77 18.05 -4.99
N ILE A 260 -56.16 18.91 -5.83
CA ILE A 260 -56.82 20.13 -6.33
C ILE A 260 -56.45 20.31 -7.82
N THR A 261 -57.50 20.58 -8.57
CA THR A 261 -57.70 20.64 -10.02
C THR A 261 -57.29 21.99 -10.63
N ALA A 262 -56.99 21.99 -11.95
CA ALA A 262 -56.97 23.12 -12.90
C ALA A 262 -55.80 24.14 -12.75
N ALA A 263 -55.23 24.76 -13.78
CA ALA A 263 -55.77 25.08 -15.11
C ALA A 263 -54.68 25.17 -16.19
N ILE A 264 -55.12 24.86 -17.41
CA ILE A 264 -54.51 25.18 -18.70
C ILE A 264 -54.52 26.70 -18.90
N THR A 265 -53.39 27.31 -19.26
CA THR A 265 -53.36 28.32 -20.35
C THR A 265 -51.96 28.53 -20.93
N ARG A 266 -51.88 28.45 -22.27
CA ARG A 266 -50.82 28.95 -23.14
C ARG A 266 -50.82 30.49 -23.19
N LEU A 267 -49.82 31.04 -23.90
CA LEU A 267 -49.60 32.43 -24.34
C LEU A 267 -48.70 33.18 -23.33
N THR A 268 -47.52 33.68 -23.68
CA THR A 268 -46.92 34.15 -24.94
C THR A 268 -45.41 33.94 -24.92
#